data_AF-A0A6A6VCV1-F1
#
_entry.id   AF-A0A6A6VCV1-F1
#
_cell.length_a   1.000
_cell.length_b   1.000
_cell.length_c   1.000
_cell.angle_alpha   90.00
_cell.angle_beta   90.00
_cell.angle_gamma   90.00
#
_symmetry.space_group_name_H-M   'P 1'
#
loop_
_entity.id
_entity.type
_entity.pdbx_description
1 polymer ?
#
loop_
_entity_poly.entity_id
_entity_poly.type
_entity_poly.pdbx_seq_one_letter_code
_entity_poly.pdbx_strand_id
1 'polypeptide(L)'
;MHGHLYIILKESIKYIPIIGQGMMFYGFIFLSRKWEKDKERLQYRLRKLSGTHKGPLSGKESLDPMWLLIFPEGTNLSDNGRAGSKRWAEKNDIPDLRHAMLPRSTGLLYCISELQKNTDWVYDCTVAYEGVPPGEYGQDIFTLRSTYFEGRPPKSVHMHWRRFATKDIPTGDKEFGDWLLKRWREKDDMLEYFQQHNCLPADDGISDQFEGTRPLKGAGRIETYVRPNNPLEFLFVLAPIAAAGLVVNVIVKFWIMILRILRIK
;
A
#
# COMPACT_ATOMS: atom_id res chain seq x y z
N MET A 1 15.13 0.17 -15.15
CA MET A 1 14.80 1.52 -14.62
C MET A 1 13.89 1.33 -13.43
N HIS A 2 14.25 1.86 -12.27
CA HIS A 2 13.43 1.75 -11.06
C HIS A 2 12.19 2.64 -11.24
N GLY A 3 10.99 2.07 -11.14
CA GLY A 3 9.74 2.81 -11.25
C GLY A 3 9.41 3.59 -9.97
N HIS A 4 8.60 4.64 -10.09
CA HIS A 4 8.14 5.44 -8.95
C HIS A 4 6.94 4.79 -8.25
N LEU A 5 6.97 4.70 -6.92
CA LEU A 5 5.84 4.20 -6.12
C LEU A 5 4.96 5.36 -5.67
N TYR A 6 3.69 5.31 -6.05
CA TYR A 6 2.64 6.23 -5.64
C TYR A 6 1.64 5.48 -4.77
N ILE A 7 1.31 6.05 -3.61
CA ILE A 7 0.39 5.44 -2.66
C ILE A 7 -0.83 6.34 -2.50
N ILE A 8 -2.03 5.74 -2.53
CA ILE A 8 -3.27 6.42 -2.20
C ILE A 8 -3.50 6.34 -0.68
N LEU A 9 -3.59 7.49 -0.03
CA LEU A 9 -3.64 7.64 1.43
C LEU A 9 -4.83 8.48 1.89
N LYS A 10 -5.19 8.33 3.17
CA LYS A 10 -6.21 9.17 3.82
C LYS A 10 -5.69 10.60 3.98
N GLU A 11 -6.52 11.60 3.65
CA GLU A 11 -6.15 13.01 3.72
C GLU A 11 -5.65 13.47 5.09
N SER A 12 -6.18 12.93 6.18
CA SER A 12 -5.72 13.30 7.53
C SER A 12 -4.22 13.03 7.75
N ILE A 13 -3.63 12.08 7.01
CA ILE A 13 -2.20 11.72 7.13
C ILE A 13 -1.29 12.87 6.63
N LYS A 14 -1.80 13.73 5.74
CA LYS A 14 -1.10 14.92 5.24
C LYS A 14 -0.69 15.88 6.37
N TYR A 15 -1.45 15.91 7.46
CA TYR A 15 -1.25 16.85 8.57
C TYR A 15 -0.32 16.32 9.67
N ILE A 16 0.19 15.08 9.55
CA ILE A 16 1.17 14.56 10.50
C ILE A 16 2.48 15.35 10.30
N PRO A 17 3.01 16.01 11.35
CA PRO A 17 4.25 16.76 11.21
C PRO A 17 5.40 15.89 10.70
N ILE A 18 6.21 16.45 9.80
CA ILE A 18 7.38 15.85 9.15
C ILE A 18 6.99 14.73 8.17
N ILE A 19 6.26 13.70 8.62
CA ILE A 19 5.85 12.55 7.81
C ILE A 19 4.89 12.98 6.70
N GLY A 20 3.87 13.77 7.02
CA GLY A 20 2.88 14.24 6.06
C GLY A 20 3.49 15.11 4.97
N GLN A 21 4.44 15.99 5.35
CA GLN A 21 5.22 16.79 4.40
C GLN A 21 6.09 15.92 3.50
N GLY A 22 6.80 14.94 4.07
CA GLY A 22 7.58 13.97 3.29
C GLY A 22 6.72 13.24 2.26
N MET A 23 5.57 12.72 2.66
CA MET A 23 4.61 12.05 1.76
C MET A 23 4.09 12.95 0.65
N MET A 24 3.91 14.26 0.91
CA MET A 24 3.57 15.23 -0.13
C MET A 24 4.70 15.39 -1.16
N PHE A 25 5.96 15.42 -0.72
CA PHE A 25 7.13 15.50 -1.61
C PHE A 25 7.30 14.23 -2.47
N TYR A 26 6.96 13.05 -1.93
CA TYR A 26 6.92 11.80 -2.69
C TYR A 26 5.76 11.70 -3.68
N GLY A 27 4.87 12.71 -3.74
CA GLY A 27 3.79 12.76 -4.72
C GLY A 27 2.62 11.83 -4.41
N PHE A 28 2.47 11.36 -3.17
CA PHE A 28 1.34 10.51 -2.76
C PHE A 28 -0.01 11.21 -2.95
N ILE A 29 -1.03 10.42 -3.23
CA ILE A 29 -2.39 10.89 -3.54
C ILE A 29 -3.21 10.81 -2.25
N PHE A 30 -3.71 11.95 -1.77
CA PHE A 30 -4.53 11.98 -0.56
C PHE A 30 -6.01 12.14 -0.89
N LEU A 31 -6.85 11.28 -0.30
CA LEU A 31 -8.29 11.27 -0.49
C LEU A 31 -9.03 11.59 0.81
N SER A 32 -10.04 12.45 0.71
CA SER A 32 -10.90 12.92 1.81
C SER A 32 -12.04 11.93 2.14
N ARG A 33 -12.16 10.83 1.38
CA ARG A 33 -13.27 9.84 1.44
C ARG A 33 -14.61 10.42 1.01
N LYS A 34 -14.60 11.53 0.28
CA LYS A 34 -15.78 12.17 -0.32
C LYS A 34 -15.56 12.26 -1.83
N TRP A 35 -16.22 11.38 -2.57
CA TRP A 35 -16.01 11.21 -4.00
C TRP A 35 -16.11 12.52 -4.79
N GLU A 36 -17.12 13.34 -4.49
CA GLU A 36 -17.34 14.64 -5.15
C GLU A 36 -16.13 15.58 -5.04
N LYS A 37 -15.45 15.60 -3.89
CA LYS A 37 -14.25 16.43 -3.69
C LYS A 37 -12.99 15.79 -4.26
N ASP A 38 -12.93 14.47 -4.21
CA ASP A 38 -11.73 13.70 -4.52
C ASP A 38 -11.57 13.44 -6.02
N LYS A 39 -12.66 13.41 -6.80
CA LYS A 39 -12.68 13.03 -8.21
C LYS A 39 -11.72 13.86 -9.07
N GLU A 40 -11.84 15.19 -9.02
CA GLU A 40 -11.00 16.08 -9.84
C GLU A 40 -9.52 15.98 -9.48
N ARG A 41 -9.22 15.90 -8.18
CA ARG A 41 -7.86 15.74 -7.68
C ARG A 41 -7.25 14.42 -8.11
N LEU A 42 -8.01 13.33 -7.98
CA LEU A 42 -7.57 12.00 -8.39
C LEU A 42 -7.36 11.96 -9.90
N GLN A 43 -8.29 12.52 -10.69
CA GLN A 43 -8.16 12.60 -12.14
C GLN A 43 -6.90 13.36 -12.56
N TYR A 44 -6.66 14.54 -12.00
CA TYR A 44 -5.46 15.33 -12.30
C TYR A 44 -4.18 14.54 -12.02
N ARG A 45 -4.13 13.81 -10.89
CA ARG A 45 -2.97 13.00 -10.52
C ARG A 45 -2.80 11.79 -11.43
N LEU A 46 -3.87 11.04 -11.71
CA LEU A 46 -3.81 9.88 -12.60
C LEU A 46 -3.42 10.28 -14.03
N ARG A 47 -3.90 11.42 -14.54
CA ARG A 47 -3.49 11.94 -15.85
C ARG A 47 -2.02 12.36 -15.89
N LYS A 48 -1.52 12.94 -14.80
CA LYS A 48 -0.09 13.27 -14.68
C LYS A 48 0.76 12.01 -14.66
N LEU A 49 0.30 10.98 -13.96
CA LEU A 49 0.95 9.68 -13.91
C LEU A 49 0.94 8.99 -15.28
N SER A 50 -0.19 9.04 -15.99
CA SER A 50 -0.35 8.47 -17.33
C SER A 50 0.26 9.34 -18.44
N GLY A 51 0.87 10.48 -18.09
CA GLY A 51 1.42 11.43 -19.06
C GLY A 51 2.75 10.94 -19.62
N THR A 52 2.94 11.12 -20.92
CA THR A 52 4.24 10.86 -21.55
C THR A 52 5.17 12.03 -21.29
N HIS A 53 6.33 11.79 -20.68
CA HIS A 53 7.30 12.84 -20.39
C HIS A 53 8.36 12.90 -21.49
N LYS A 54 8.64 14.10 -22.00
CA LYS A 54 9.83 14.35 -22.84
C LYS A 54 11.03 14.51 -21.92
N GLY A 55 11.91 13.50 -21.90
CA GLY A 55 13.17 13.61 -21.18
C GLY A 55 14.00 14.79 -21.74
N PRO A 56 14.63 15.63 -20.89
CA PRO A 56 15.34 16.84 -21.33
C PRO A 56 16.53 16.55 -22.25
N LEU A 57 16.95 15.29 -22.38
CA LEU A 57 18.12 14.87 -23.16
C LEU A 57 17.82 13.82 -24.25
N SER A 58 16.61 13.26 -24.34
CA SER A 58 16.38 12.09 -25.21
C SER A 58 15.36 12.29 -26.33
N GLY A 59 14.54 13.36 -26.32
CA GLY A 59 13.57 13.67 -27.39
C GLY A 59 12.46 12.63 -27.64
N LYS A 60 12.59 11.41 -27.10
CA LYS A 60 11.60 10.33 -27.16
C LYS A 60 10.56 10.56 -26.08
N GLU A 61 9.30 10.52 -26.49
CA GLU A 61 8.16 10.42 -25.60
C GLU A 61 8.15 8.99 -25.03
N SER A 62 8.49 8.83 -23.75
CA SER A 62 8.37 7.55 -23.03
C SER A 62 7.48 7.69 -21.81
N LEU A 63 6.74 6.62 -21.50
CA LEU A 63 6.00 6.53 -20.25
C LEU A 63 6.98 6.29 -19.09
N ASP A 64 6.79 7.02 -18.00
CA ASP A 64 7.55 6.80 -16.79
C ASP A 64 7.03 5.55 -16.06
N PRO A 65 7.89 4.56 -15.73
CA PRO A 65 7.46 3.37 -15.02
C PRO A 65 6.95 3.75 -13.62
N MET A 66 5.74 3.31 -13.28
CA MET A 66 5.09 3.62 -12.01
C MET A 66 4.47 2.38 -11.35
N TRP A 67 4.33 2.45 -10.03
CA TRP A 67 3.50 1.55 -9.23
C TRP A 67 2.47 2.37 -8.48
N LEU A 68 1.18 2.09 -8.65
CA LEU A 68 0.11 2.71 -7.87
C LEU A 68 -0.41 1.70 -6.85
N LEU A 69 -0.24 2.00 -5.57
CA LEU A 69 -0.75 1.19 -4.46
C LEU A 69 -2.06 1.78 -3.93
N ILE A 70 -3.09 0.95 -3.87
CA ILE A 70 -4.41 1.29 -3.33
C ILE A 70 -4.90 0.16 -2.43
N PHE A 71 -5.52 0.52 -1.31
CA PHE A 71 -6.22 -0.40 -0.42
C PHE A 71 -7.73 -0.14 -0.51
N PRO A 72 -8.49 -0.95 -1.26
CA PRO A 72 -9.94 -0.73 -1.46
C PRO A 72 -10.76 -0.78 -0.16
N GLU A 73 -10.25 -1.44 0.89
CA GLU A 73 -10.86 -1.45 2.23
C GLU A 73 -10.88 -0.04 2.87
N GLY A 74 -9.87 0.78 2.53
CA GLY A 74 -9.78 2.19 2.93
C GLY A 74 -9.37 2.43 4.38
N THR A 75 -9.11 1.39 5.17
CA THR A 75 -8.62 1.47 6.56
C THR A 75 -8.05 0.11 6.98
N ASN A 76 -7.31 0.08 8.10
CA ASN A 76 -6.86 -1.17 8.71
C ASN A 76 -8.03 -1.91 9.37
N LEU A 77 -7.95 -3.23 9.39
CA LEU A 77 -8.89 -4.09 10.09
C LEU A 77 -8.81 -3.83 11.60
N SER A 78 -9.92 -3.39 12.18
CA SER A 78 -10.09 -3.03 13.60
C SER A 78 -11.50 -3.39 14.04
N ASP A 79 -11.79 -3.42 15.34
CA ASP A 79 -13.16 -3.62 15.82
C ASP A 79 -14.14 -2.61 15.21
N ASN A 80 -13.74 -1.34 15.20
CA ASN A 80 -14.55 -0.27 14.61
C ASN A 80 -14.71 -0.44 13.09
N GLY A 81 -13.63 -0.81 12.39
CA GLY A 81 -13.65 -1.04 10.95
C GLY A 81 -14.52 -2.23 10.58
N ARG A 82 -14.38 -3.33 11.31
CA ARG A 82 -15.13 -4.59 11.14
C ARG A 82 -16.61 -4.38 11.40
N ALA A 83 -16.97 -3.72 12.51
CA ALA A 83 -18.36 -3.37 12.81
C ALA A 83 -18.97 -2.47 11.72
N GLY A 84 -18.20 -1.51 11.20
CA GLY A 84 -18.61 -0.67 10.08
C GLY A 84 -18.85 -1.47 8.79
N SER A 85 -17.94 -2.40 8.46
CA SER A 85 -18.08 -3.30 7.31
C SER A 85 -19.33 -4.18 7.44
N LYS A 86 -19.57 -4.77 8.61
CA LYS A 86 -20.74 -5.62 8.87
C LYS A 86 -22.06 -4.86 8.68
N ARG A 87 -22.17 -3.65 9.24
CA ARG A 87 -23.36 -2.80 9.03
C ARG A 87 -23.60 -2.46 7.57
N TRP A 88 -22.51 -2.26 6.80
CA TRP A 88 -22.62 -2.02 5.37
C TRP A 88 -23.06 -3.28 4.62
N ALA A 89 -22.56 -4.45 5.00
CA ALA A 89 -22.99 -5.74 4.47
C ALA A 89 -24.50 -5.95 4.66
N GLU A 90 -24.98 -5.78 5.91
CA GLU A 90 -26.40 -5.91 6.27
C GLU A 90 -27.29 -4.91 5.51
N LYS A 91 -26.84 -3.65 5.38
CA LYS A 91 -27.60 -2.61 4.67
C LYS A 91 -27.77 -2.90 3.17
N ASN A 92 -26.80 -3.56 2.55
CA ASN A 92 -26.79 -3.81 1.11
C ASN A 92 -27.14 -5.26 0.76
N ASP A 93 -27.55 -6.07 1.75
CA ASP A 93 -27.87 -7.50 1.60
C ASP A 93 -26.72 -8.31 0.98
N ILE A 94 -25.49 -8.01 1.42
CA ILE A 94 -24.27 -8.69 0.97
C ILE A 94 -23.76 -9.58 2.11
N PRO A 95 -23.38 -10.83 1.84
CA PRO A 95 -22.69 -11.67 2.81
C PRO A 95 -21.41 -11.01 3.34
N ASP A 96 -21.29 -10.97 4.66
CA ASP A 96 -20.12 -10.43 5.36
C ASP A 96 -18.91 -11.38 5.22
N LEU A 97 -17.70 -10.85 5.39
CA LEU A 97 -16.43 -11.59 5.31
C LEU A 97 -15.94 -11.94 6.72
N ARG A 98 -15.14 -13.01 6.88
CA ARG A 98 -14.68 -13.44 8.21
C ARG A 98 -13.43 -12.69 8.67
N HIS A 99 -12.44 -12.60 7.79
CA HIS A 99 -11.07 -12.17 8.06
C HIS A 99 -10.71 -10.83 7.41
N ALA A 100 -11.52 -10.33 6.48
CA ALA A 100 -11.30 -9.06 5.79
C ALA A 100 -12.49 -8.09 5.91
N MET A 101 -12.28 -6.82 5.56
CA MET A 101 -13.38 -5.87 5.36
C MET A 101 -13.87 -5.88 3.91
N LEU A 102 -15.13 -5.50 3.70
CA LEU A 102 -15.69 -5.38 2.35
C LEU A 102 -15.00 -4.24 1.60
N PRO A 103 -14.61 -4.46 0.33
CA PRO A 103 -13.90 -3.48 -0.46
C PRO A 103 -14.84 -2.37 -0.96
N ARG A 104 -14.30 -1.17 -1.14
CA ARG A 104 -14.97 -0.06 -1.82
C ARG A 104 -14.55 -0.04 -3.29
N SER A 105 -15.50 -0.22 -4.18
CA SER A 105 -15.25 -0.36 -5.62
C SER A 105 -14.86 0.96 -6.32
N THR A 106 -15.48 2.08 -5.95
CA THR A 106 -15.40 3.35 -6.69
C THR A 106 -13.98 3.83 -6.96
N GLY A 107 -13.12 3.83 -5.94
CA GLY A 107 -11.75 4.34 -6.09
C GLY A 107 -10.89 3.46 -6.99
N LEU A 108 -10.98 2.14 -6.81
CA LEU A 108 -10.22 1.18 -7.62
C LEU A 108 -10.70 1.16 -9.07
N LEU A 109 -12.01 1.14 -9.28
CA LEU A 109 -12.61 1.20 -10.62
C LEU A 109 -12.16 2.45 -11.36
N TYR A 110 -12.19 3.60 -10.70
CA TYR A 110 -11.77 4.84 -11.32
C TYR A 110 -10.29 4.85 -11.70
N CYS A 111 -9.42 4.34 -10.81
CA CYS A 111 -8.00 4.18 -11.12
C CYS A 111 -7.76 3.27 -12.33
N ILE A 112 -8.43 2.13 -12.39
CA ILE A 112 -8.31 1.19 -13.51
C ILE A 112 -8.83 1.84 -14.80
N SER A 113 -10.00 2.47 -14.77
CA SER A 113 -10.61 3.11 -15.95
C SER A 113 -9.75 4.23 -16.56
N GLU A 114 -9.03 5.01 -15.74
CA GLU A 114 -8.13 6.06 -16.23
C GLU A 114 -6.76 5.51 -16.65
N LEU A 115 -6.25 4.46 -15.99
CA LEU A 115 -4.90 3.91 -16.25
C LEU A 115 -4.85 2.74 -17.25
N GLN A 116 -5.99 2.14 -17.61
CA GLN A 116 -6.06 0.95 -18.47
C GLN A 116 -5.36 1.10 -19.82
N LYS A 117 -5.23 2.33 -20.34
CA LYS A 117 -4.55 2.60 -21.62
C LYS A 117 -3.04 2.43 -21.55
N ASN A 118 -2.46 2.59 -20.36
CA ASN A 118 -1.02 2.64 -20.13
C ASN A 118 -0.53 1.54 -19.16
N THR A 119 -1.44 0.73 -18.62
CA THR A 119 -1.14 -0.28 -17.61
C THR A 119 -1.74 -1.62 -18.02
N ASP A 120 -0.88 -2.60 -18.30
CA ASP A 120 -1.31 -3.92 -18.78
C ASP A 120 -1.77 -4.85 -17.65
N TRP A 121 -1.29 -4.64 -16.42
CA TRP A 121 -1.47 -5.57 -15.30
C TRP A 121 -1.85 -4.87 -14.00
N VAL A 122 -2.83 -5.46 -13.30
CA VAL A 122 -3.14 -5.15 -11.91
C VAL A 122 -2.61 -6.26 -11.03
N TYR A 123 -1.73 -5.91 -10.09
CA TYR A 123 -1.19 -6.85 -9.11
C TYR A 123 -2.06 -6.86 -7.86
N ASP A 124 -2.50 -8.04 -7.48
CA ASP A 124 -3.25 -8.30 -6.27
C ASP A 124 -2.35 -8.99 -5.24
N CYS A 125 -2.33 -8.44 -4.03
CA CYS A 125 -1.52 -8.95 -2.93
C CYS A 125 -2.40 -9.18 -1.70
N THR A 126 -2.30 -10.38 -1.13
CA THR A 126 -2.88 -10.72 0.18
C THR A 126 -1.75 -10.96 1.15
N VAL A 127 -1.77 -10.24 2.28
CA VAL A 127 -0.73 -10.31 3.30
C VAL A 127 -1.33 -10.89 4.58
N ALA A 128 -0.68 -11.90 5.14
CA ALA A 128 -1.03 -12.49 6.42
C ALA A 128 0.18 -12.48 7.36
N TYR A 129 -0.05 -12.18 8.64
CA TYR A 129 0.97 -12.11 9.67
C TYR A 129 0.82 -13.31 10.61
N GLU A 130 1.90 -14.04 10.85
CA GLU A 130 1.90 -15.11 11.85
C GLU A 130 1.88 -14.52 13.27
N GLY A 131 1.14 -15.17 14.17
CA GLY A 131 1.07 -14.80 15.59
C GLY A 131 -0.03 -13.83 15.96
N VAL A 132 -1.02 -13.59 15.09
CA VAL A 132 -2.27 -12.90 15.44
C VAL A 132 -3.28 -13.92 15.96
N PRO A 133 -3.69 -13.88 17.25
CA PRO A 133 -4.72 -14.77 17.77
C PRO A 133 -6.07 -14.58 17.07
N PRO A 134 -6.91 -15.62 16.97
CA PRO A 134 -8.26 -15.49 16.44
C PRO A 134 -9.07 -14.43 17.20
N GLY A 135 -9.66 -13.48 16.47
CA GLY A 135 -10.44 -12.39 17.04
C GLY A 135 -9.64 -11.14 17.43
N GLU A 136 -8.31 -11.18 17.34
CA GLU A 136 -7.45 -10.01 17.48
C GLU A 136 -7.02 -9.46 16.11
N TYR A 137 -6.53 -8.22 16.09
CA TYR A 137 -6.07 -7.58 14.86
C TYR A 137 -4.58 -7.29 14.90
N GLY A 138 -3.89 -7.59 13.80
CA GLY A 138 -2.45 -7.37 13.67
C GLY A 138 -2.03 -5.92 13.90
N GLN A 139 -2.90 -4.93 13.67
CA GLN A 139 -2.57 -3.51 13.92
C GLN A 139 -2.34 -3.21 15.41
N ASP A 140 -2.99 -3.97 16.31
CA ASP A 140 -2.99 -3.72 17.75
C ASP A 140 -1.81 -4.46 18.40
N ILE A 141 -1.38 -5.57 17.80
CA ILE A 141 -0.24 -6.38 18.23
C ILE A 141 1.08 -5.85 17.64
N PHE A 142 1.12 -5.67 16.33
CA PHE A 142 2.31 -5.26 15.57
C PHE A 142 2.33 -3.76 15.31
N THR A 143 2.25 -2.99 16.38
CA THR A 143 2.43 -1.53 16.31
C THR A 143 3.87 -1.18 15.95
N LEU A 144 4.09 0.05 15.47
CA LEU A 144 5.44 0.60 15.31
C LEU A 144 6.20 0.57 16.65
N ARG A 145 5.50 0.75 17.77
CA ARG A 145 6.11 0.72 19.10
C ARG A 145 6.61 -0.68 19.45
N SER A 146 5.75 -1.68 19.35
CA SER A 146 6.09 -3.07 19.69
C SER A 146 7.18 -3.61 18.76
N THR A 147 7.10 -3.28 17.47
CA THR A 147 8.08 -3.73 16.47
C THR A 147 9.46 -3.08 16.67
N TYR A 148 9.53 -1.75 16.76
CA TYR A 148 10.83 -1.05 16.76
C TYR A 148 11.43 -0.81 18.15
N PHE A 149 10.61 -0.75 19.22
CA PHE A 149 11.11 -0.45 20.57
C PHE A 149 11.00 -1.63 21.55
N GLU A 150 10.02 -2.53 21.38
CA GLU A 150 9.85 -3.69 22.27
C GLU A 150 10.45 -4.98 21.70
N GLY A 151 10.94 -4.96 20.46
CA GLY A 151 11.54 -6.13 19.82
C GLY A 151 10.54 -7.27 19.58
N ARG A 152 9.26 -6.94 19.35
CA ARG A 152 8.18 -7.89 19.07
C ARG A 152 7.66 -7.74 17.64
N PRO A 153 8.49 -7.96 16.61
CA PRO A 153 8.02 -8.00 15.23
C PRO A 153 7.16 -9.25 14.99
N PRO A 154 6.34 -9.25 13.91
CA PRO A 154 5.71 -10.50 13.45
C PRO A 154 6.79 -11.53 13.13
N LYS A 155 6.55 -12.78 13.55
CA LYS A 155 7.50 -13.89 13.36
C LYS A 155 7.75 -14.18 11.88
N SER A 156 6.69 -14.10 11.07
CA SER A 156 6.76 -14.23 9.62
C SER A 156 5.65 -13.42 8.96
N VAL A 157 5.88 -13.06 7.70
CA VAL A 157 4.92 -12.36 6.84
C VAL A 157 4.71 -13.20 5.59
N HIS A 158 3.50 -13.68 5.39
CA HIS A 158 3.12 -14.44 4.21
C HIS A 158 2.47 -13.50 3.20
N MET A 159 2.91 -13.56 1.95
CA MET A 159 2.35 -12.75 0.87
C MET A 159 1.94 -13.66 -0.28
N HIS A 160 0.69 -13.55 -0.70
CA HIS A 160 0.16 -14.21 -1.88
C HIS A 160 -0.06 -13.18 -2.98
N TRP A 161 0.65 -13.35 -4.10
CA TRP A 161 0.59 -12.45 -5.25
C TRP A 161 -0.18 -13.08 -6.41
N ARG A 162 -1.03 -12.30 -7.05
CA ARG A 162 -1.68 -12.64 -8.32
C ARG A 162 -1.61 -11.43 -9.24
N ARG A 163 -1.76 -11.65 -10.54
CA ARG A 163 -1.90 -10.56 -11.51
C ARG A 163 -3.12 -10.79 -12.38
N PHE A 164 -3.79 -9.70 -12.73
CA PHE A 164 -4.91 -9.69 -13.66
C PHE A 164 -4.55 -8.77 -14.82
N ALA A 165 -4.79 -9.22 -16.05
CA ALA A 165 -4.62 -8.34 -17.19
C ALA A 165 -5.71 -7.27 -17.13
N THR A 166 -5.34 -6.00 -17.32
CA THR A 166 -6.30 -4.89 -17.17
C THR A 166 -7.48 -5.01 -18.14
N LYS A 167 -7.23 -5.58 -19.33
CA LYS A 167 -8.25 -5.86 -20.35
C LYS A 167 -9.32 -6.87 -19.93
N ASP A 168 -9.03 -7.73 -18.96
CA ASP A 168 -9.96 -8.78 -18.49
C ASP A 168 -10.78 -8.30 -17.27
N ILE A 169 -10.53 -7.09 -16.79
CA ILE A 169 -11.24 -6.50 -15.65
C ILE A 169 -12.46 -5.73 -16.17
N PRO A 170 -13.68 -6.02 -15.68
CA PRO A 170 -14.87 -5.29 -16.10
C PRO A 170 -14.80 -3.81 -15.68
N THR A 171 -15.29 -2.92 -16.54
CA THR A 171 -15.27 -1.47 -16.31
C THR A 171 -16.64 -0.89 -15.94
N GLY A 172 -17.71 -1.68 -16.01
CA GLY A 172 -19.04 -1.28 -15.57
C GLY A 172 -19.17 -1.31 -14.04
N ASP A 173 -19.79 -0.30 -13.45
CA ASP A 173 -19.89 -0.14 -11.98
C ASP A 173 -20.39 -1.40 -11.25
N LYS A 174 -21.47 -2.02 -11.77
CA LYS A 174 -22.07 -3.22 -11.17
C LYS A 174 -21.20 -4.45 -11.37
N GLU A 175 -20.82 -4.74 -12.61
CA GLU A 175 -20.00 -5.90 -12.97
C GLU A 175 -18.64 -5.88 -12.25
N PHE A 176 -18.04 -4.70 -12.14
CA PHE A 176 -16.82 -4.49 -11.37
C PHE A 176 -17.03 -4.69 -9.88
N GLY A 177 -18.15 -4.19 -9.32
CA GLY A 177 -18.52 -4.46 -7.93
C GLY A 177 -18.58 -5.96 -7.63
N ASP A 178 -19.29 -6.71 -8.47
CA ASP A 178 -19.44 -8.16 -8.33
C ASP A 178 -18.10 -8.90 -8.49
N TRP A 179 -17.30 -8.50 -9.49
CA TRP A 179 -15.95 -9.04 -9.69
C TRP A 179 -15.05 -8.78 -8.48
N LEU A 180 -15.07 -7.56 -7.93
CA LEU A 180 -14.26 -7.18 -6.79
C LEU A 180 -14.67 -7.93 -5.52
N LEU A 181 -15.98 -8.07 -5.28
CA LEU A 181 -16.50 -8.85 -4.16
C LEU A 181 -16.09 -10.32 -4.27
N LYS A 182 -16.13 -10.91 -5.46
CA LYS A 182 -15.64 -12.28 -5.70
C LYS A 182 -14.16 -12.42 -5.34
N ARG A 183 -13.32 -11.48 -5.78
CA ARG A 183 -11.89 -11.45 -5.41
C ARG A 183 -11.68 -11.35 -3.90
N TRP A 184 -12.47 -10.53 -3.21
CA TRP A 184 -12.36 -10.41 -1.74
C TRP A 184 -12.82 -11.67 -1.00
N ARG A 185 -13.81 -12.40 -1.51
CA ARG A 185 -14.20 -13.70 -0.95
C ARG A 185 -13.09 -14.74 -1.09
N GLU A 186 -12.45 -14.81 -2.26
CA GLU A 186 -11.31 -15.70 -2.46
C GLU A 186 -10.15 -15.37 -1.49
N LYS A 187 -9.94 -14.08 -1.19
CA LYS A 187 -8.96 -13.67 -0.17
C LYS A 187 -9.37 -14.08 1.23
N ASP A 188 -10.64 -13.92 1.57
CA ASP A 188 -11.19 -14.36 2.86
C ASP A 188 -10.99 -15.87 3.07
N ASP A 189 -11.23 -16.67 2.03
CA ASP A 189 -11.02 -18.12 2.05
C ASP A 189 -9.53 -18.49 2.18
N MET A 190 -8.62 -17.73 1.53
CA MET A 190 -7.18 -17.90 1.74
C MET A 190 -6.74 -17.55 3.16
N LEU A 191 -7.33 -16.52 3.77
CA LEU A 191 -7.02 -16.13 5.14
C LEU A 191 -7.57 -17.16 6.13
N GLU A 192 -8.73 -17.76 5.87
CA GLU A 192 -9.23 -18.91 6.61
C GLU A 192 -8.26 -20.10 6.51
N TYR A 193 -7.80 -20.43 5.30
CA TYR A 193 -6.80 -21.48 5.10
C TYR A 193 -5.52 -21.19 5.90
N PHE A 194 -5.07 -19.93 5.90
CA PHE A 194 -3.91 -19.49 6.68
C PHE A 194 -4.09 -19.70 8.18
N GLN A 195 -5.26 -19.38 8.75
CA GLN A 195 -5.54 -19.61 10.17
C GLN A 195 -5.42 -21.09 10.56
N GLN A 196 -5.74 -22.00 9.63
CA GLN A 196 -5.70 -23.45 9.87
C GLN A 196 -4.32 -24.07 9.63
N HIS A 197 -3.55 -23.54 8.65
CA HIS A 197 -2.31 -24.16 8.17
C HIS A 197 -1.04 -23.34 8.46
N ASN A 198 -1.16 -22.13 9.02
CA ASN A 198 -0.08 -21.16 9.20
C ASN A 198 0.73 -20.89 7.91
N CYS A 199 0.08 -21.01 6.76
CA CYS A 199 0.65 -20.67 5.46
C CYS A 199 -0.44 -20.35 4.45
N LEU A 200 -0.14 -19.45 3.51
CA LEU A 200 -1.02 -19.19 2.37
C LEU A 200 -0.91 -20.35 1.36
N PRO A 201 -1.97 -20.64 0.60
CA PRO A 201 -1.94 -21.68 -0.42
C PRO A 201 -0.87 -21.37 -1.47
N ALA A 202 -0.20 -22.41 -1.96
CA ALA A 202 0.82 -22.28 -3.00
C ALA A 202 0.19 -21.99 -4.36
N ASP A 203 0.90 -21.24 -5.21
CA ASP A 203 0.49 -21.05 -6.60
C ASP A 203 1.00 -22.21 -7.46
N ASP A 204 0.13 -23.20 -7.65
CA ASP A 204 0.32 -24.31 -8.58
C ASP A 204 -0.28 -24.03 -9.97
N GLY A 205 -0.77 -22.80 -10.20
CA GLY A 205 -1.40 -22.41 -11.45
C GLY A 205 -0.44 -22.46 -12.64
N ILE A 206 -0.98 -22.70 -13.84
CA ILE A 206 -0.24 -22.56 -15.09
C ILE A 206 -0.90 -21.41 -15.85
N SER A 207 -0.11 -20.38 -16.19
CA SER A 207 -0.65 -19.27 -16.97
C SER A 207 -0.97 -19.71 -18.40
N ASP A 208 -2.05 -19.18 -18.96
CA ASP A 208 -2.32 -19.31 -20.38
C ASP A 208 -1.15 -18.75 -21.21
N GLN A 209 -0.96 -19.31 -22.40
CA GLN A 209 0.11 -18.94 -23.30
C GLN A 209 -0.17 -17.55 -23.90
N PHE A 210 0.64 -16.54 -23.58
CA PHE A 210 0.47 -15.18 -24.08
C PHE A 210 1.54 -14.88 -25.14
N GLU A 211 1.13 -14.51 -26.36
CA GLU A 211 2.00 -14.04 -27.46
C GLU A 211 3.33 -14.81 -27.64
N GLY A 212 3.26 -16.13 -27.85
CA GLY A 212 4.45 -16.94 -28.15
C GLY A 212 5.41 -17.18 -26.97
N THR A 213 5.09 -16.71 -25.76
CA THR A 213 5.84 -17.04 -24.55
C THR A 213 5.43 -18.41 -23.99
N ARG A 214 6.36 -19.09 -23.30
CA ARG A 214 6.05 -20.38 -22.66
C ARG A 214 5.07 -20.16 -21.50
N PRO A 215 4.13 -21.10 -21.25
CA PRO A 215 3.25 -21.02 -20.09
C PRO A 215 4.10 -20.92 -18.82
N LEU A 216 3.82 -19.91 -18.00
CA LEU A 216 4.52 -19.71 -16.73
C LEU A 216 3.86 -20.62 -15.70
N LYS A 217 4.64 -21.53 -15.13
CA LYS A 217 4.24 -22.28 -13.95
C LYS A 217 4.32 -21.34 -12.75
N GLY A 218 3.30 -21.38 -11.90
CA GLY A 218 3.27 -20.67 -10.63
C GLY A 218 4.55 -20.95 -9.85
N ALA A 219 5.01 -19.94 -9.11
CA ALA A 219 6.27 -20.02 -8.36
C ALA A 219 6.18 -20.97 -7.15
N GLY A 220 5.03 -21.64 -6.96
CA GLY A 220 4.74 -22.48 -5.81
C GLY A 220 4.82 -21.65 -4.53
N ARG A 221 5.72 -22.06 -3.63
CA ARG A 221 6.00 -21.39 -2.37
C ARG A 221 7.47 -20.98 -2.33
N ILE A 222 7.71 -19.68 -2.16
CA ILE A 222 9.05 -19.13 -1.94
C ILE A 222 9.13 -18.67 -0.49
N GLU A 223 10.11 -19.19 0.24
CA GLU A 223 10.41 -18.77 1.60
C GLU A 223 11.77 -18.10 1.64
N THR A 224 11.85 -16.96 2.32
CA THR A 224 13.11 -16.25 2.52
C THR A 224 13.21 -15.76 3.95
N TYR A 225 14.40 -15.87 4.52
CA TYR A 225 14.68 -15.35 5.85
C TYR A 225 15.19 -13.93 5.72
N VAL A 226 14.45 -12.98 6.29
CA VAL A 226 14.93 -11.61 6.42
C VAL A 226 15.91 -11.57 7.58
N ARG A 227 17.19 -11.36 7.28
CA ARG A 227 18.24 -11.15 8.29
C ARG A 227 19.00 -9.87 7.94
N PRO A 228 19.34 -9.03 8.93
CA PRO A 228 20.23 -7.91 8.68
C PRO A 228 21.59 -8.45 8.20
N ASN A 229 22.17 -7.77 7.23
CA ASN A 229 23.45 -8.19 6.65
C ASN A 229 24.60 -7.94 7.66
N ASN A 230 24.41 -6.97 8.56
CA ASN A 230 25.30 -6.68 9.68
C ASN A 230 24.46 -6.36 10.94
N PRO A 231 24.80 -6.90 12.13
CA PRO A 231 24.12 -6.55 13.39
C PRO A 231 24.08 -5.05 13.72
N LEU A 232 25.01 -4.24 13.18
CA LEU A 232 25.00 -2.78 13.34
C LEU A 232 24.07 -2.04 12.36
N GLU A 233 23.42 -2.73 11.40
CA GLU A 233 22.50 -2.08 10.46
C GLU A 233 21.34 -1.37 11.15
N PHE A 234 20.92 -1.87 12.31
CA PHE A 234 19.87 -1.21 13.10
C PHE A 234 20.25 0.21 13.52
N LEU A 235 21.54 0.52 13.71
CA LEU A 235 22.00 1.87 14.01
C LEU A 235 21.81 2.84 12.82
N PHE A 236 21.79 2.34 11.58
CA PHE A 236 21.51 3.19 10.41
C PHE A 236 20.07 3.72 10.41
N VAL A 237 19.12 3.03 11.06
CA VAL A 237 17.76 3.54 11.26
C VAL A 237 17.78 4.83 12.11
N LEU A 238 18.76 4.97 13.00
CA LEU A 238 18.95 6.16 13.82
C LEU A 238 19.78 7.26 13.14
N ALA A 239 20.46 6.96 12.02
CA ALA A 239 21.32 7.92 11.34
C ALA A 239 20.57 9.20 10.88
N PRO A 240 19.35 9.15 10.33
CA PRO A 240 18.59 10.35 10.00
C PRO A 240 18.22 11.18 11.23
N ILE A 241 17.91 10.51 12.36
CA ILE A 241 17.58 11.18 13.62
C ILE A 241 18.83 11.84 14.20
N ALA A 242 19.97 11.15 14.19
CA ALA A 242 21.24 11.68 14.63
C ALA A 242 21.68 12.88 13.75
N ALA A 243 21.55 12.78 12.43
CA ALA A 243 21.83 13.87 11.50
C ALA A 243 20.92 15.08 11.75
N ALA A 244 19.61 14.87 11.92
CA ALA A 244 18.68 15.95 12.26
C ALA A 244 19.03 16.60 13.61
N GLY A 245 19.35 15.80 14.63
CA GLY A 245 19.81 16.30 15.93
C GLY A 245 21.10 17.12 15.81
N LEU A 246 22.02 16.72 14.95
CA LEU A 246 23.27 17.45 14.68
C LEU A 246 22.99 18.79 13.98
N VAL A 247 22.09 18.81 12.99
CA VAL A 247 21.64 20.05 12.34
C VAL A 247 20.98 20.99 13.35
N VAL A 248 20.09 20.49 14.19
CA VAL A 248 19.46 21.29 15.27
C VAL A 248 20.53 21.84 16.23
N ASN A 249 21.50 21.02 16.63
CA ASN A 249 22.61 21.46 17.49
C ASN A 249 23.42 22.59 16.84
N VAL A 250 23.73 22.47 15.54
CA VAL A 250 24.43 23.53 14.78
C VAL A 250 23.59 24.80 14.71
N ILE A 251 22.29 24.71 14.41
CA ILE A 251 21.38 25.87 14.37
C ILE A 251 21.31 26.55 15.74
N VAL A 252 21.15 25.77 16.82
CA VAL A 252 21.10 26.30 18.20
C VAL A 252 22.41 26.99 18.56
N LYS A 253 23.57 26.38 18.27
CA LYS A 253 24.88 26.99 18.53
C LYS A 253 25.08 28.27 17.72
N PHE A 254 24.67 28.28 16.46
CA PHE A 254 24.74 29.44 15.60
C PHE A 254 23.83 30.58 16.12
N TRP A 255 22.62 30.23 16.56
CA TRP A 255 21.69 31.18 17.18
C TRP A 255 22.24 31.78 18.49
N ILE A 256 22.80 30.94 19.36
CA ILE A 256 23.46 31.39 20.61
C ILE A 256 24.66 32.30 20.31
N MET A 257 25.44 31.99 19.27
CA MET A 257 26.55 32.82 18.83
C MET A 257 26.07 34.19 18.34
N ILE A 258 25.00 34.23 17.53
CA ILE A 258 24.38 35.48 17.05
C ILE A 258 23.86 36.30 18.23
N LEU A 259 23.14 35.70 19.18
CA LEU A 259 22.64 36.40 20.37
C LEU A 259 23.78 37.00 21.20
N ARG A 260 24.90 36.28 21.35
CA ARG A 260 26.10 36.78 22.01
C ARG A 260 26.74 37.97 21.28
N ILE A 261 26.79 37.93 19.94
CA ILE A 261 27.33 39.02 19.12
C ILE A 261 26.42 40.27 19.19
N LEU A 262 25.11 40.08 19.22
CA LEU A 262 24.13 41.17 19.28
C LEU A 262 23.93 41.77 20.69
N ARG A 263 24.62 41.26 21.73
CA ARG A 263 24.49 41.68 23.15
C ARG A 263 23.04 41.68 23.67
N ILE A 264 22.16 40.87 23.09
CA ILE A 264 20.81 40.66 23.60
C ILE A 264 20.92 39.53 24.64
N LYS A 265 20.74 39.89 25.92
CA LYS A 265 20.73 38.94 27.05
C LYS A 265 19.51 38.02 27.00
#